data_AF-A0A6M1NSN9-F1
#
_entry.id   AF-A0A6M1NSN9-F1
#
_cell.length_a   1.000
_cell.length_b   1.000
_cell.length_c   1.000
_cell.angle_alpha   90.00
_cell.angle_beta   90.00
_cell.angle_gamma   90.00
#
_symmetry.space_group_name_H-M   'P 1'
#
loop_
_entity.id
_entity.type
_entity.pdbx_description
1 polymer ?
#
loop_
_entity_poly.entity_id
_entity_poly.type
_entity_poly.pdbx_seq_one_letter_code
_entity_poly.pdbx_strand_id
1 'polypeptide(L)'
;MMFAISINDEQGKLISYFASAGFLLRAEQLDAYCNSRGQRKSFLIESINDTCFELLDDNLIEELDEETYEMNKDYYKTTISA
;
A
#
# COMPACT_ATOMS: atom_id res chain seq x y z
N MET A 1 -15.02 -5.58 18.58
CA MET A 1 -14.36 -6.60 17.74
C MET A 1 -13.10 -5.95 17.21
N MET A 2 -11.91 -6.39 17.64
CA MET A 2 -10.64 -5.89 17.06
C MET A 2 -10.40 -6.71 15.80
N PHE A 3 -10.56 -6.08 14.63
CA PHE A 3 -10.15 -6.66 13.37
C PHE A 3 -8.65 -6.40 13.23
N ALA A 4 -7.84 -7.44 13.44
CA ALA A 4 -6.42 -7.39 13.06
C ALA A 4 -6.33 -7.74 11.58
N ILE A 5 -5.80 -6.83 10.75
CA ILE A 5 -5.57 -7.12 9.34
C ILE A 5 -4.41 -8.10 9.21
N SER A 6 -4.61 -9.15 8.42
CA SER A 6 -3.54 -10.10 8.09
C SER A 6 -2.80 -9.64 6.83
N ILE A 7 -1.79 -8.79 7.02
CA ILE A 7 -0.89 -8.34 5.95
C ILE A 7 0.17 -9.41 5.66
N ASN A 8 0.38 -9.75 4.39
CA ASN A 8 1.45 -10.67 3.99
C ASN A 8 2.81 -9.93 3.83
N ASP A 9 3.89 -10.70 3.69
CA ASP A 9 5.26 -10.15 3.65
C ASP A 9 5.48 -9.14 2.50
N GLU A 10 4.95 -9.40 1.30
CA GLU A 10 5.12 -8.50 0.14
C GLU A 10 4.31 -7.22 0.29
N GLN A 11 3.06 -7.33 0.77
CA GLN A 11 2.21 -6.19 1.11
C GLN A 11 2.88 -5.31 2.19
N GLY A 12 3.38 -5.94 3.27
CA GLY A 12 4.04 -5.25 4.37
C GLY A 12 5.31 -4.52 3.93
N LYS A 13 6.10 -5.11 3.03
CA LYS A 13 7.27 -4.45 2.44
C LYS A 13 6.89 -3.22 1.62
N LEU A 14 5.85 -3.30 0.79
CA LEU A 14 5.41 -2.14 0.00
C LEU A 14 4.84 -1.03 0.88
N ILE A 15 4.01 -1.37 1.87
CA ILE A 15 3.50 -0.42 2.87
C ILE A 15 4.66 0.28 3.61
N SER A 16 5.68 -0.49 4.00
CA SER A 16 6.88 0.06 4.64
C SER A 16 7.66 0.98 3.71
N TYR A 17 7.70 0.66 2.41
CA TYR A 17 8.36 1.52 1.42
C TYR A 17 7.64 2.87 1.30
N PHE A 18 6.31 2.87 1.17
CA PHE A 18 5.52 4.11 1.23
C PHE A 18 5.79 4.90 2.52
N ALA A 19 5.74 4.26 3.68
CA ALA A 19 5.98 4.91 4.97
C ALA A 19 7.38 5.55 5.04
N SER A 20 8.40 4.88 4.52
CA SER A 20 9.77 5.41 4.45
C SER A 20 9.95 6.56 3.44
N ALA A 21 9.08 6.64 2.43
CA ALA A 21 9.10 7.64 1.36
C ALA A 21 8.18 8.84 1.62
N GLY A 22 7.64 8.99 2.84
CA GLY A 22 6.72 10.08 3.16
C GLY A 22 5.30 9.88 2.64
N PHE A 23 4.91 8.62 2.42
CA PHE A 23 3.60 8.15 1.95
C PHE A 23 3.27 8.52 0.51
N LEU A 24 4.29 8.89 -0.28
CA LEU A 24 4.18 9.14 -1.70
C LEU A 24 5.23 8.33 -2.44
N LEU A 25 4.83 7.69 -3.54
CA LEU A 25 5.75 7.01 -4.44
C LEU A 25 5.41 7.37 -5.88
N ARG A 26 6.43 7.60 -6.70
CA ARG A 26 6.23 7.73 -8.15
C ARG A 26 5.85 6.38 -8.75
N ALA A 27 5.06 6.41 -9.81
CA ALA A 27 4.69 5.25 -10.62
C ALA A 27 5.95 4.48 -11.09
N GLU A 28 7.00 5.19 -11.50
CA GLU A 28 8.28 4.59 -11.89
C GLU A 28 8.99 3.86 -10.73
N GLN A 29 8.91 4.42 -9.51
CA GLN A 29 9.49 3.79 -8.32
C GLN A 29 8.76 2.50 -7.96
N LEU A 30 7.43 2.51 -8.08
CA LEU A 30 6.58 1.34 -7.89
C LEU A 30 6.82 0.28 -8.95
N ASP A 31 6.93 0.67 -10.23
CA ASP A 31 7.25 -0.23 -11.32
C ASP A 31 8.61 -0.88 -11.10
N ALA A 32 9.66 -0.11 -10.80
CA ALA A 32 10.99 -0.64 -10.51
C ALA A 32 10.97 -1.61 -9.31
N TYR A 33 10.28 -1.24 -8.23
CA TYR A 33 10.12 -2.07 -7.04
C TYR A 33 9.45 -3.41 -7.37
N CYS A 34 8.33 -3.40 -8.09
CA CYS A 34 7.56 -4.60 -8.40
C CYS A 34 8.25 -5.46 -9.46
N ASN A 35 8.81 -4.85 -10.51
CA ASN A 35 9.53 -5.56 -11.57
C ASN A 35 10.74 -6.31 -11.02
N SER A 36 11.47 -5.73 -10.06
CA SER A 36 12.60 -6.42 -9.39
C SER A 36 12.17 -7.68 -8.61
N ARG A 37 10.87 -7.84 -8.34
CA ARG A 37 10.25 -8.97 -7.63
C ARG A 37 9.39 -9.85 -8.54
N GLY A 38 9.40 -9.59 -9.86
CA GLY A 38 8.58 -10.33 -10.82
C GLY A 38 7.06 -10.09 -10.66
N GLN A 39 6.66 -8.97 -10.06
CA GLN A 39 5.26 -8.60 -9.82
C GLN A 39 4.88 -7.35 -10.61
N ARG A 40 3.58 -7.15 -10.83
CA ARG A 40 3.01 -5.92 -11.40
C ARG A 40 2.51 -5.03 -10.27
N LYS A 41 2.75 -3.71 -10.37
CA LYS A 41 2.29 -2.75 -9.36
C LYS A 41 0.78 -2.79 -9.13
N SER A 42 -0.01 -2.93 -10.21
CA SER A 42 -1.47 -2.98 -10.14
C SER A 42 -1.95 -4.13 -9.25
N PHE A 43 -1.39 -5.32 -9.45
CA PHE A 43 -1.75 -6.51 -8.67
C PHE A 43 -1.39 -6.37 -7.19
N LEU A 44 -0.20 -5.84 -6.88
CA LEU A 44 0.23 -5.68 -5.48
C LEU A 44 -0.58 -4.59 -4.77
N ILE A 45 -0.92 -3.50 -5.45
CA ILE A 45 -1.77 -2.43 -4.91
C ILE A 45 -3.21 -2.93 -4.70
N GLU A 46 -3.81 -3.58 -5.69
CA GLU A 46 -5.15 -4.20 -5.56
C GLU A 46 -5.17 -5.17 -4.39
N SER A 47 -4.16 -6.04 -4.26
CA SER A 47 -4.08 -7.00 -3.15
C SER A 47 -3.99 -6.30 -1.79
N ILE A 48 -3.27 -5.18 -1.67
CA ILE A 48 -3.21 -4.39 -0.43
C ILE A 48 -4.57 -3.77 -0.13
N ASN A 49 -5.19 -3.13 -1.13
CA ASN A 49 -6.47 -2.46 -0.97
C ASN A 49 -7.56 -3.46 -0.59
N ASP A 50 -7.67 -4.61 -1.27
CA ASP A 50 -8.61 -5.68 -0.92
C ASP A 50 -8.43 -6.16 0.52
N THR A 51 -7.18 -6.30 0.97
CA THR A 51 -6.86 -6.74 2.33
C THR A 51 -7.26 -5.68 3.37
N CYS A 52 -7.23 -4.40 3.00
CA CYS A 52 -7.54 -3.29 3.90
C CYS A 52 -8.99 -2.82 3.83
N PHE A 53 -9.71 -3.12 2.75
CA PHE A 53 -11.02 -2.55 2.44
C PHE A 53 -12.06 -2.85 3.52
N GLU A 54 -12.10 -4.07 4.06
CA GLU A 54 -13.06 -4.44 5.10
C GLU A 54 -12.90 -3.64 6.40
N LEU A 55 -11.69 -3.16 6.70
CA LEU A 55 -11.42 -2.39 7.91
C LEU A 55 -11.52 -0.88 7.67
N LEU A 56 -11.01 -0.42 6.52
CA LEU A 56 -10.91 0.99 6.20
C LEU A 56 -12.19 1.55 5.59
N ASP A 57 -13.04 0.68 5.04
CA ASP A 57 -14.16 1.05 4.15
C ASP A 57 -13.70 1.95 2.98
N ASP A 58 -12.41 1.81 2.62
CA ASP A 58 -11.70 2.67 1.68
C ASP A 58 -10.39 2.01 1.21
N ASN A 59 -9.79 2.55 0.15
CA ASN A 59 -8.47 2.13 -0.33
C ASN A 59 -7.35 2.68 0.56
N LEU A 60 -6.35 1.85 0.85
CA LEU A 60 -5.16 2.30 1.57
C LEU A 60 -4.23 3.10 0.63
N ILE A 61 -4.15 2.70 -0.63
CA ILE A 61 -3.28 3.29 -1.65
C ILE A 61 -4.13 3.72 -2.84
N GLU A 62 -3.97 4.97 -3.27
CA GLU A 62 -4.66 5.54 -4.42
C GLU A 62 -3.69 6.22 -5.39
N GLU A 63 -4.13 6.37 -6.64
CA GLU A 63 -3.46 7.23 -7.62
C GLU A 63 -3.80 8.69 -7.30
N LEU A 64 -2.78 9.49 -6.99
CA LEU A 64 -2.94 10.93 -6.77
C LEU A 64 -2.97 11.67 -8.11
N ASP A 65 -2.10 11.25 -9.04
CA ASP A 65 -2.02 11.72 -10.42
C ASP A 65 -1.39 10.62 -11.31
N GLU A 66 -1.18 10.91 -12.60
CA GLU A 66 -0.63 9.93 -13.57
C GLU A 66 0.76 9.40 -13.19
N GLU A 67 1.53 10.14 -12.38
CA GLU A 67 2.91 9.81 -12.04
C GLU A 67 3.08 9.43 -10.57
N THR A 68 2.06 9.57 -9.72
CA THR A 68 2.20 9.52 -8.27
C THR A 68 1.08 8.73 -7.62
N TYR A 69 1.47 7.86 -6.68
CA TYR A 69 0.58 7.16 -5.78
C TYR A 69 0.74 7.71 -4.36
N GLU A 70 -0.38 7.83 -3.65
CA GLU A 70 -0.43 8.22 -2.24
C GLU A 70 -0.94 7.06 -1.38
N MET A 71 -0.33 6.90 -0.20
CA MET A 71 -0.83 6.00 0.84
C MET A 71 -1.48 6.81 1.95
N ASN A 72 -2.70 6.46 2.34
CA ASN A 72 -3.42 7.17 3.39
C ASN A 72 -2.71 7.00 4.76
N LYS A 73 -2.25 8.13 5.30
CA LYS A 73 -1.45 8.21 6.53
C LYS A 73 -2.24 7.84 7.79
N ASP A 74 -3.52 8.22 7.82
CA ASP A 74 -4.37 8.01 8.99
C ASP A 74 -4.76 6.53 9.11
N TYR A 75 -4.96 5.88 7.96
CA TYR A 75 -5.22 4.45 7.91
C TYR A 75 -3.98 3.59 8.21
N TYR A 76 -2.78 4.00 7.76
CA TYR A 76 -1.53 3.35 8.16
C TYR A 76 -1.35 3.29 9.68
N LYS A 77 -1.61 4.40 10.38
CA LYS A 77 -1.48 4.47 11.85
C LYS A 77 -2.49 3.58 12.58
N THR A 78 -3.71 3.49 12.07
CA THR A 78 -4.80 2.73 12.69
C THR A 78 -4.62 1.21 12.54
N THR A 79 -3.88 0.79 11.51
CA THR A 79 -3.92 -0.59 11.00
C THR A 79 -2.60 -1.34 11.11
N ILE A 80 -1.48 -0.65 10.88
CA ILE A 80 -0.14 -1.26 10.75
C ILE A 80 0.76 -0.89 11.94
N SER A 81 0.60 0.32 12.48
CA SER A 81 1.42 0.86 13.58
C SER A 81 0.72 0.84 14.94
N ALA A 82 -0.43 0.17 15.06
CA ALA A 82 -1.22 0.05 16.29
C ALA A 82 -0.59 -0.93 17.30
#